data_AF-A0A8E3AP52-F1
#
_entry.id   AF-A0A8E3AP52-F1
#
_cell.length_a   1.000
_cell.length_b   1.000
_cell.length_c   1.000
_cell.angle_alpha   90.00
_cell.angle_beta   90.00
_cell.angle_gamma   90.00
#
_symmetry.space_group_name_H-M   'P 1'
#
loop_
_entity.id
_entity.type
_entity.pdbx_description
1 polymer ?
#
loop_
_entity_poly.entity_id
_entity_poly.type
_entity_poly.pdbx_seq_one_letter_code
_entity_poly.pdbx_strand_id
1 'polypeptide(L)'
;MPDDLAETASDVRDSVGNVLADGDTVTVIKDLKVKGSSLVVKVGTKVRGIRLVDGDHDIDCKIPGMGQMSLKSQFVKKVSG
;
A
#
# COMPACT_ATOMS: atom_id res chain seq x y z
N MET A 1 -20.96 27.98 -11.49
CA MET A 1 -19.91 27.25 -12.23
C MET A 1 -19.17 26.43 -11.17
N PRO A 2 -19.14 25.09 -11.26
CA PRO A 2 -18.39 24.25 -10.31
C PRO A 2 -16.93 24.22 -10.77
N ASP A 3 -16.04 24.79 -9.98
CA ASP A 3 -14.60 24.56 -10.16
C ASP A 3 -14.21 23.47 -9.16
N ASP A 4 -14.04 22.28 -9.70
CA ASP A 4 -13.40 21.10 -9.13
C ASP A 4 -12.01 21.45 -8.58
N LEU A 5 -11.95 22.03 -7.38
CA LEU A 5 -10.73 22.18 -6.59
C LEU A 5 -10.76 21.21 -5.40
N ALA A 6 -10.61 19.92 -5.69
CA ALA A 6 -10.04 18.99 -4.72
C ALA A 6 -8.52 19.16 -4.77
N GLU A 7 -8.05 20.25 -4.15
CA GLU A 7 -6.64 20.53 -3.96
C GLU A 7 -5.97 19.44 -3.11
N THR A 8 -4.90 18.87 -3.64
CA THR A 8 -3.75 18.34 -2.89
C THR A 8 -4.04 17.30 -1.81
N ALA A 9 -4.56 16.14 -2.19
CA ALA A 9 -4.13 14.90 -1.56
C ALA A 9 -3.27 14.18 -2.59
N SER A 10 -2.02 13.88 -2.27
CA SER A 10 -1.23 12.92 -3.03
C SER A 10 -1.93 11.56 -2.95
N ASP A 11 -2.95 11.37 -3.79
CA ASP A 11 -3.74 10.16 -3.81
C ASP A 11 -2.83 9.03 -4.27
N VAL A 12 -2.33 8.26 -3.31
CA VAL A 12 -1.50 7.10 -3.56
C VAL A 12 -2.36 6.06 -4.26
N ARG A 13 -2.10 5.86 -5.55
CA ARG A 13 -2.86 4.93 -6.39
C ARG A 13 -2.16 3.60 -6.51
N ASP A 14 -2.86 2.53 -6.17
CA ASP A 14 -2.34 1.16 -6.34
C ASP A 14 -2.17 0.76 -7.82
N SER A 15 -1.64 -0.43 -8.09
CA SER A 15 -1.39 -0.99 -9.43
C SER A 15 -2.62 -0.98 -10.36
N VAL A 16 -3.82 -1.01 -9.78
CA VAL A 16 -5.12 -1.00 -10.46
C VAL A 16 -5.69 0.42 -10.61
N GLY A 17 -5.07 1.42 -9.97
CA GLY A 17 -5.50 2.82 -10.03
C GLY A 17 -6.49 3.22 -8.94
N ASN A 18 -6.71 2.41 -7.90
CA ASN A 18 -7.57 2.83 -6.79
C ASN A 18 -6.79 3.70 -5.82
N VAL A 19 -7.47 4.74 -5.33
CA VAL A 19 -6.97 5.61 -4.26
C VAL A 19 -6.89 4.82 -2.96
N LEU A 20 -5.68 4.69 -2.44
CA LEU A 20 -5.42 4.15 -1.12
C LEU A 20 -5.63 5.22 -0.06
N ALA A 21 -5.94 4.79 1.16
CA ALA A 21 -6.14 5.65 2.32
C ALA A 21 -5.24 5.18 3.47
N ASP A 22 -4.97 6.07 4.42
CA ASP A 22 -4.31 5.69 5.67
C ASP A 22 -5.20 4.70 6.45
N GLY A 23 -4.60 3.64 6.97
CA GLY A 23 -5.30 2.54 7.63
C GLY A 23 -5.98 1.54 6.70
N ASP A 24 -5.85 1.69 5.38
CA ASP A 24 -6.52 0.82 4.41
C ASP A 24 -5.88 -0.59 4.33
N THR A 25 -6.47 -1.46 3.53
CA THR A 25 -6.02 -2.84 3.34
C THR A 25 -5.59 -3.04 1.90
N VAL A 26 -4.35 -3.48 1.69
CA VAL A 26 -3.81 -3.79 0.37
C VAL A 26 -3.50 -5.27 0.26
N THR A 27 -3.48 -5.78 -0.97
CA THR A 27 -3.12 -7.15 -1.30
C THR A 27 -1.98 -7.14 -2.28
N VAL A 28 -0.96 -7.95 -2.03
CA VAL A 28 0.19 -8.03 -2.92
C VAL A 28 -0.19 -8.86 -4.15
N ILE A 29 0.09 -8.34 -5.35
CA ILE A 29 -0.22 -9.03 -6.62
C ILE A 29 0.98 -9.83 -7.16
N LYS A 30 2.08 -9.87 -6.40
CA LYS A 30 3.34 -10.52 -6.74
C LYS A 30 3.93 -11.19 -5.50
N ASP A 31 4.79 -12.18 -5.69
CA ASP A 31 5.64 -12.73 -4.64
C ASP A 31 6.77 -11.76 -4.28
N LEU A 32 6.84 -11.38 -3.01
CA LEU A 32 7.88 -10.54 -2.44
C LEU A 32 8.56 -11.28 -1.29
N LYS A 33 9.88 -11.42 -1.38
CA LYS A 33 10.68 -11.98 -0.30
C LYS A 33 11.11 -10.87 0.65
N VAL A 34 10.68 -10.95 1.91
CA VAL A 34 11.11 -10.00 2.93
C VAL A 34 12.52 -10.36 3.38
N LYS A 35 13.45 -9.42 3.22
CA LYS A 35 14.84 -9.61 3.62
C LYS A 35 14.92 -9.39 5.14
N GLY A 36 15.19 -10.45 5.91
CA GLY A 36 15.23 -10.40 7.37
C GLY A 36 14.14 -11.23 8.08
N SER A 37 13.25 -11.88 7.33
CA SER A 37 12.29 -12.84 7.86
C SER A 37 12.18 -14.05 6.93
N SER A 38 11.97 -15.25 7.48
CA SER A 38 11.76 -16.47 6.70
C SER A 38 10.39 -16.51 6.01
N LEU A 39 9.57 -15.46 6.17
CA LEU A 39 8.25 -15.33 5.56
C LEU A 39 8.37 -14.68 4.18
N VAL A 40 7.86 -15.39 3.19
CA VAL A 40 7.66 -14.89 1.82
C VAL A 40 6.23 -14.38 1.72
N VAL A 41 6.06 -13.12 1.35
CA VAL A 41 4.75 -12.52 1.05
C VAL A 41 4.36 -13.03 -0.32
N LYS A 42 3.48 -14.03 -0.38
CA LYS A 42 2.97 -14.55 -1.65
C LYS A 42 1.97 -13.59 -2.28
N VAL A 43 1.79 -13.68 -3.59
CA VAL A 43 0.63 -13.08 -4.26
C VAL A 43 -0.66 -13.49 -3.55
N GLY A 44 -1.55 -12.53 -3.31
CA GLY A 44 -2.77 -12.70 -2.53
C GLY A 44 -2.60 -12.44 -1.03
N THR A 45 -1.39 -12.12 -0.55
CA THR A 45 -1.19 -11.74 0.87
C THR A 45 -1.82 -10.38 1.14
N LYS A 46 -2.73 -10.34 2.12
CA LYS A 46 -3.37 -9.10 2.58
C LYS A 46 -2.55 -8.44 3.68
N VAL A 47 -2.31 -7.15 3.52
CA VAL A 47 -1.63 -6.27 4.46
C VAL A 47 -2.64 -5.22 4.91
N ARG A 48 -2.96 -5.19 6.20
CA ARG A 48 -3.91 -4.24 6.80
C ARG A 48 -3.14 -3.20 7.61
N GLY A 49 -3.68 -1.98 7.70
CA GLY A 49 -3.04 -0.90 8.44
C GLY A 49 -1.85 -0.34 7.69
N ILE A 50 -2.02 -0.11 6.38
CA ILE A 50 -1.06 0.66 5.62
C ILE A 50 -1.08 2.12 6.05
N ARG A 51 0.06 2.80 5.94
CA ARG A 51 0.22 4.21 6.20
C ARG A 51 0.63 4.89 4.90
N LEU A 52 -0.09 5.93 4.52
CA LEU A 52 0.28 6.71 3.35
C LEU A 52 1.36 7.71 3.76
N VAL A 53 2.43 7.76 2.98
CA VAL A 53 3.54 8.67 3.20
C VAL A 53 3.81 9.41 1.91
N ASP A 54 3.89 10.73 2.01
CA ASP A 54 4.29 11.59 0.91
C ASP A 54 5.83 11.65 0.90
N GLY A 55 6.47 10.85 0.05
CA GLY A 55 7.92 10.68 0.04
C GLY A 55 8.44 9.73 -1.05
N ASP A 56 9.60 9.10 -0.81
CA ASP A 56 10.25 8.18 -1.78
C ASP A 56 9.51 6.84 -1.94
N HIS A 57 8.64 6.51 -0.98
CA HIS A 57 7.84 5.28 -0.96
C HIS A 57 6.37 5.66 -0.80
N ASP A 58 5.51 5.18 -1.70
CA ASP A 58 4.09 5.56 -1.69
C ASP A 58 3.31 4.98 -0.49
N ILE A 59 3.71 3.79 -0.01
CA ILE A 59 2.96 3.04 1.02
C ILE A 59 3.94 2.46 2.03
N ASP A 60 3.78 2.82 3.30
CA ASP A 60 4.43 2.14 4.41
C ASP A 60 3.44 1.20 5.10
N CYS A 61 3.89 0.05 5.58
CA CYS A 61 3.03 -0.81 6.39
C CYS A 61 3.83 -1.44 7.51
N LYS A 62 3.17 -1.73 8.63
CA LYS A 62 3.84 -2.39 9.76
C LYS A 62 3.19 -3.73 10.00
N ILE A 63 3.97 -4.79 9.83
CA ILE A 63 3.54 -6.16 10.08
C ILE A 63 4.08 -6.58 11.45
N PRO A 64 3.21 -6.92 12.43
CA PRO A 64 3.67 -7.44 13.71
C PRO A 64 4.43 -8.75 13.49
N GLY A 65 5.68 -8.81 13.95
CA GLY A 65 6.58 -9.95 13.75
C GLY A 65 7.51 -9.87 12.53
N MET A 66 7.24 -8.99 11.55
CA MET A 66 8.13 -8.74 10.39
C MET A 66 8.75 -7.33 10.39
N GLY A 67 8.12 -6.35 11.05
CA GLY A 67 8.63 -4.98 11.13
C GLY A 67 7.92 -4.00 10.19
N GLN A 68 8.53 -2.84 9.96
CA GLN A 68 8.09 -1.90 8.94
C GLN A 68 8.50 -2.41 7.57
N MET A 69 7.56 -2.40 6.63
CA MET A 69 7.72 -2.83 5.26
C MET A 69 7.14 -1.75 4.36
N SER A 70 7.99 -1.15 3.55
CA SER A 70 7.55 -0.16 2.57
C SER A 70 7.28 -0.87 1.24
N LEU A 71 6.13 -0.60 0.65
CA LEU A 71 5.66 -1.19 -0.59
C LEU A 71 5.44 -0.08 -1.61
N LYS A 72 5.79 -0.37 -2.87
CA LYS A 72 5.37 0.50 -3.97
C LYS A 72 3.96 0.15 -4.38
N SER A 73 3.20 1.19 -4.66
CA SER A 73 1.82 1.11 -5.10
C SER A 73 1.65 0.23 -6.36
N GLN A 74 2.65 0.18 -7.24
CA GLN A 74 2.68 -0.67 -8.44
C GLN A 74 2.63 -2.20 -8.19
N PHE A 75 2.99 -2.69 -7.00
CA PHE A 75 3.03 -4.13 -6.66
C PHE A 75 1.93 -4.57 -5.70
N VAL A 76 1.07 -3.64 -5.31
CA VAL A 76 -0.04 -3.89 -4.40
C VAL A 76 -1.35 -3.45 -5.04
N LYS A 77 -2.45 -4.00 -4.53
CA LYS A 77 -3.80 -3.71 -4.96
C LYS A 77 -4.67 -3.39 -3.74
N LYS A 78 -5.44 -2.30 -3.78
CA LYS A 78 -6.41 -2.02 -2.72
C LYS A 78 -7.43 -3.16 -2.62
N VAL A 79 -7.67 -3.65 -1.40
CA VAL A 79 -8.74 -4.60 -1.08
C VAL A 79 -9.54 -4.01 0.07
N SER A 80 -10.42 -3.09 -0.30
CA SER A 80 -11.56 -2.68 0.52
C SER A 80 -12.65 -3.73 0.32
N GLY A 81 -13.10 -4.33 1.41
CA GLY A 81 -14.18 -5.33 1.43
C GLY A 81 -15.38 -4.79 2.17
#